data_AF-X6HM57-F1
#
_entry.id   AF-X6HM57-F1
#
_cell.length_a   1.000
_cell.length_b   1.000
_cell.length_c   1.000
_cell.angle_alpha   90.00
_cell.angle_beta   90.00
_cell.angle_gamma   90.00
#
_symmetry.space_group_name_H-M   'P 1'
#
loop_
_entity.id
_entity.type
_entity.pdbx_description
1 polymer ?
#
loop_
_entity_poly.entity_id
_entity_poly.type
_entity_poly.pdbx_seq_one_letter_code
_entity_poly.pdbx_strand_id
1 'polypeptide(L)' 'MRYTLLEEPGGLWSVVDGATGKPADLLGVQTEQLDKTFAEDLMAILESQDMKRKLTRGPLWNLK' A
#
# COMPACT_ATOMS: atom_id res chain seq x y z
N MET A 1 -0.98 -9.80 -0.94
CA MET A 1 -0.37 -8.46 -0.83
C MET A 1 -1.14 -7.54 -1.74
N ARG A 2 -1.62 -6.43 -1.20
CA ARG A 2 -2.42 -5.42 -1.91
C ARG A 2 -1.54 -4.33 -2.51
N TYR A 3 -0.46 -3.95 -1.84
CA TYR A 3 0.42 -2.88 -2.25
C TYR A 3 1.65 -3.42 -2.96
N THR A 4 2.19 -2.63 -3.88
CA THR A 4 3.42 -2.97 -4.61
C THR A 4 4.23 -1.71 -4.88
N LEU A 5 5.48 -1.93 -5.28
CA LEU A 5 6.44 -0.88 -5.59
C LEU A 5 6.54 -0.72 -7.10
N LEU A 6 6.44 0.53 -7.54
CA LEU A 6 6.67 0.94 -8.92
C LEU A 6 7.94 1.80 -8.96
N GLU A 7 8.92 1.39 -9.77
CA GLU A 7 10.10 2.22 -10.05
C GLU A 7 9.72 3.32 -11.04
N GLU A 8 10.05 4.56 -10.69
CA GLU A 8 9.81 5.75 -11.50
C GLU A 8 11.09 6.21 -12.22
N PRO A 9 10.95 7.00 -13.31
CA PRO A 9 12.11 7.64 -13.94
C PRO A 9 12.93 8.45 -12.93
N GLY A 10 14.25 8.23 -12.92
CA GLY A 10 15.16 8.89 -11.98
C GLY A 10 15.51 8.04 -10.74
N GLY A 11 15.07 6.78 -10.67
CA GLY A 11 15.42 5.86 -9.59
C GLY A 11 14.62 6.10 -8.31
N LEU A 12 13.55 6.87 -8.40
CA LEU A 12 12.57 7.06 -7.33
C LEU A 12 11.51 5.96 -7.39
N TRP A 13 10.71 5.86 -6.33
CA TRP A 13 9.77 4.77 -6.13
C TRP A 13 8.42 5.28 -5.67
N SER A 14 7.38 4.59 -6.11
CA SER A 14 6.00 4.84 -5.73
C SER A 14 5.36 3.60 -5.16
N VAL A 15 4.62 3.76 -4.07
CA VAL A 15 3.80 2.69 -3.49
C VAL A 15 2.41 2.78 -4.11
N VAL A 16 2.00 1.73 -4.80
CA VAL A 16 0.72 1.69 -5.51
C VAL A 16 -0.19 0.61 -4.94
N ASP A 17 -1.49 0.87 -4.92
CA ASP A 17 -2.50 -0.14 -4.64
C ASP A 17 -2.65 -1.03 -5.88
N GLY A 18 -2.15 -2.27 -5.80
CA GLY A 18 -2.19 -3.25 -6.88
C GLY A 18 -3.60 -3.63 -7.35
N ALA A 19 -4.65 -3.36 -6.57
CA ALA A 19 -6.02 -3.56 -7.01
C ALA A 19 -6.51 -2.45 -7.96
N THR A 20 -5.97 -1.23 -7.83
CA THR A 20 -6.41 -0.06 -8.62
C THR A 20 -5.36 0.45 -9.60
N GLY A 21 -4.10 0.08 -9.41
CA GLY A 21 -2.94 0.61 -10.14
C GLY A 21 -2.61 2.07 -9.82
N LYS A 22 -3.27 2.66 -8.82
CA LYS A 22 -3.08 4.06 -8.42
C LYS A 22 -2.13 4.17 -7.23
N PRO A 23 -1.52 5.35 -7.02
CA PRO A 23 -0.79 5.64 -5.79
C PRO A 23 -1.61 5.27 -4.56
N ALA A 24 -0.96 4.67 -3.57
CA ALA A 24 -1.63 4.29 -2.33
C ALA A 24 -2.19 5.55 -1.65
N ASP A 25 -3.49 5.55 -1.35
CA ASP A 25 -4.11 6.67 -0.66
C ASP A 25 -3.90 6.52 0.85
N LEU A 26 -2.97 7.30 1.38
CA LEU A 26 -2.72 7.41 2.81
C LEU A 26 -2.77 8.89 3.21
N LEU A 27 -3.84 9.26 3.91
CA LEU A 27 -4.13 10.65 4.35
C LEU A 27 -2.89 11.41 4.82
N GLY A 28 -2.41 12.32 3.96
CA GLY A 28 -1.31 13.24 4.25
C GLY A 28 0.11 12.65 4.12
N VAL A 29 0.26 11.40 3.67
CA VAL A 29 1.56 10.78 3.44
C VAL A 29 1.83 10.74 1.94
N GLN A 30 2.99 11.25 1.54
CA GLN A 30 3.46 11.15 0.17
C GLN A 30 3.78 9.68 -0.14
N THR A 31 3.19 9.16 -1.21
CA THR A 31 3.36 7.75 -1.64
C THR A 31 4.07 7.62 -2.98
N GLU A 32 4.54 8.75 -3.52
CA GLU A 32 5.20 8.87 -4.82
C GLU A 32 6.53 9.61 -4.67
N GLN A 33 7.44 9.43 -5.63
CA GLN A 33 8.76 10.09 -5.64
C GLN A 33 9.60 9.84 -4.38
N LEU A 34 9.54 8.61 -3.86
CA LEU A 34 10.22 8.20 -2.64
C LEU A 34 11.58 7.60 -2.97
N ASP A 35 12.52 7.66 -2.02
CA ASP A 35 13.66 6.75 -2.09
C ASP A 35 13.18 5.31 -1.87
N LYS A 36 13.97 4.36 -2.36
CA LYS A 36 13.61 2.94 -2.33
C LYS A 36 13.35 2.42 -0.92
N THR A 37 14.20 2.77 0.04
CA THR A 37 14.11 2.28 1.42
C THR A 37 12.83 2.80 2.07
N PHE A 38 12.52 4.07 1.90
CA PHE A 38 11.30 4.67 2.42
C PHE A 38 10.05 4.07 1.76
N ALA A 39 10.10 3.77 0.45
CA ALA A 39 9.00 3.11 -0.24
C ALA A 39 8.77 1.68 0.27
N GLU A 40 9.84 0.91 0.53
CA GLU A 40 9.77 -0.43 1.12
C GLU A 40 9.15 -0.40 2.54
N ASP A 41 9.59 0.52 3.39
CA ASP A 41 9.05 0.71 4.73
C ASP A 41 7.56 1.10 4.70
N LEU A 42 7.20 2.04 3.82
CA LEU A 42 5.81 2.47 3.65
C LEU A 42 4.91 1.33 3.14
N MET A 43 5.39 0.53 2.19
CA MET A 43 4.67 -0.65 1.71
C MET A 43 4.42 -1.66 2.85
N ALA A 44 5.41 -1.92 3.70
CA ALA A 44 5.26 -2.83 4.83
C ALA A 44 4.21 -2.33 5.85
N ILE A 45 4.20 -1.03 6.13
CA ILE A 45 3.18 -0.40 6.99
C ILE A 45 1.79 -0.57 6.39
N LEU A 46 1.64 -0.29 5.09
CA LEU A 46 0.37 -0.40 4.38
C LEU A 46 -0.17 -1.83 4.33
N GLU A 47 0.69 -2.81 4.06
CA GLU A 47 0.35 -4.25 4.14
C GLU A 47 -0.10 -4.65 5.55
N SER A 48 0.63 -4.20 6.58
CA SER A 48 0.26 -4.47 7.98
C SER A 48 -1.11 -3.89 8.33
N GLN A 49 -1.41 -2.67 7.88
CA GLN A 49 -2.72 -2.05 8.07
C GLN A 49 -3.84 -2.79 7.32
N ASP A 50 -3.61 -3.20 6.08
CA ASP A 50 -4.57 -3.98 5.30
C ASP A 50 -4.83 -5.35 5.94
N MET A 51 -3.77 -6.03 6.41
CA MET A 51 -3.89 -7.28 7.14
C MET A 51 -4.70 -7.12 8.43
N LYS A 52 -4.42 -6.07 9.22
CA LYS A 52 -5.21 -5.75 10.42
C LYS A 52 -6.68 -5.53 10.08
N ARG A 53 -7.00 -4.78 9.01
CA ARG A 53 -8.38 -4.53 8.55
C ARG A 53 -9.09 -5.82 8.14
N LYS A 54 -8.40 -6.71 7.41
CA LYS A 54 -8.92 -8.03 7.01
C LYS A 54 -9.25 -8.91 8.22
N LEU A 55 -8.40 -8.88 9.25
CA LEU A 55 -8.64 -9.61 10.50
C LEU A 55 -9.79 -9.01 11.32
N THR A 56 -9.87 -7.68 11.44
CA THR A 56 -10.89 -7.02 12.28
C THR A 56 -12.29 -7.02 11.67
N ARG A 57 -12.42 -6.96 10.34
CA ARG A 57 -13.74 -7.04 9.69
C ARG A 57 -14.31 -8.47 9.68
N GLY A 58 -13.49 -9.46 10.02
CA GLY A 58 -13.80 -10.86 9.79
C GLY A 58 -14.03 -11.14 8.30
N PRO A 59 -14.20 -12.41 7.93
CA PRO A 59 -14.66 -12.70 6.59
C PRO A 59 -16.08 -12.17 6.35
N LEU A 60 -16.27 -11.42 5.27
CA LEU A 60 -17.57 -10.84 4.86
C LEU A 60 -18.65 -11.87 4.49
N TRP A 61 -18.42 -13.18 4.65
CA TRP A 61 -19.40 -14.22 4.33
C TRP A 61 -20.44 -14.51 5.43
N ASN A 62 -20.38 -13.86 6.60
CA ASN A 62 -21.32 -14.06 7.71
C ASN A 62 -22.38 -12.95 7.86
N LEU A 63 -22.84 -12.37 6.76
CA LEU A 63 -24.08 -11.60 6.72
C LEU A 63 -25.09 -12.37 5.87
N LYS A 64 -25.75 -13.35 6.48
CA LYS A 64 -26.92 -14.05 5.94
C LYS A 64 -28.00 -14.11 7.00
#